data_AF-I3DVX8-F1
#
_entry.id   AF-I3DVX8-F1
#
_cell.length_a   1.000
_cell.length_b   1.000
_cell.length_c   1.000
_cell.angle_alpha   90.00
_cell.angle_beta   90.00
_cell.angle_gamma   90.00
#
_symmetry.space_group_name_H-M   'P 1'
#
loop_
_entity.id
_entity.type
_entity.pdbx_description
1 polymer ?
#
loop_
_entity_poly.entity_id
_entity_poly.type
_entity_poly.pdbx_seq_one_letter_code
_entity_poly.pdbx_strand_id
1 'polypeptide(L)'
;MDTVYEEVNKEIDRIAERIKMLGFYPLGSMKDFVRNATLEEDPSMPYDTFTVAYLVANDFASTTRCLREVNEFVRETTDEFSIDLIANALAFLEKFVWFFTAYLKK
;
A
#
# COMPACT_ATOMS: atom_id res chain seq x y z
N MET A 1 -12.24 -5.92 -8.91
CA MET A 1 -10.92 -5.96 -8.25
C MET A 1 -9.82 -5.50 -9.19
N ASP A 2 -9.93 -5.77 -10.49
CA ASP A 2 -8.93 -5.43 -11.52
C ASP A 2 -8.43 -3.99 -11.46
N THR A 3 -9.32 -3.00 -11.32
CA THR A 3 -8.92 -1.59 -11.18
C THR A 3 -8.05 -1.34 -9.94
N VAL A 4 -8.32 -2.01 -8.82
CA VAL A 4 -7.50 -1.86 -7.60
C VAL A 4 -6.10 -2.43 -7.82
N TYR A 5 -6.00 -3.57 -8.49
CA TYR A 5 -4.70 -4.17 -8.84
C TYR A 5 -3.86 -3.26 -9.75
N GLU A 6 -4.48 -2.69 -10.78
CA GLU A 6 -3.80 -1.77 -11.69
C GLU A 6 -3.28 -0.52 -10.97
N GLU A 7 -4.08 0.08 -10.09
CA GLU A 7 -3.67 1.27 -9.34
C GLU A 7 -2.56 0.94 -8.32
N VAL A 8 -2.66 -0.17 -7.60
CA VAL A 8 -1.59 -0.61 -6.67
C VAL A 8 -0.28 -0.86 -7.43
N ASN A 9 -0.33 -1.49 -8.60
CA ASN A 9 0.87 -1.71 -9.42
C ASN A 9 1.52 -0.38 -9.87
N LYS A 10 0.72 0.64 -10.23
CA LYS A 10 1.24 1.97 -10.56
C LYS A 10 1.93 2.62 -9.36
N GLU A 11 1.36 2.50 -8.18
CA GLU A 11 1.97 3.05 -6.95
C GLU A 11 3.29 2.33 -6.60
N ILE A 12 3.35 1.01 -6.74
CA ILE A 12 4.59 0.22 -6.55
C ILE A 12 5.69 0.72 -7.50
N ASP A 13 5.37 0.92 -8.78
CA ASP A 13 6.34 1.40 -9.77
C ASP A 13 6.84 2.81 -9.45
N ARG A 14 5.94 3.75 -9.11
CA ARG A 14 6.31 5.10 -8.70
C ARG A 14 7.26 5.11 -7.51
N ILE A 15 7.01 4.26 -6.50
CA ILE A 15 7.88 4.12 -5.33
C ILE A 15 9.24 3.53 -5.74
N ALA A 16 9.26 2.49 -6.56
CA ALA A 16 10.50 1.89 -7.05
C ALA A 16 11.34 2.88 -7.87
N GLU A 17 10.70 3.69 -8.72
CA GLU A 17 11.34 4.78 -9.45
C GLU A 17 11.89 5.86 -8.53
N ARG A 18 11.14 6.26 -7.50
CA ARG A 18 11.61 7.23 -6.50
C ARG A 18 12.87 6.72 -5.78
N ILE A 19 12.89 5.45 -5.37
CA ILE A 19 14.06 4.82 -4.74
C ILE A 19 15.28 4.88 -5.68
N LYS A 20 15.11 4.59 -6.97
CA LYS A 20 16.18 4.71 -7.98
C LYS A 20 16.67 6.16 -8.14
N MET A 21 15.76 7.14 -8.15
CA MET A 21 16.11 8.57 -8.26
C MET A 21 16.94 9.06 -7.08
N LEU A 22 16.77 8.46 -5.90
CA LEU A 22 17.58 8.73 -4.70
C LEU A 22 18.94 8.01 -4.72
N GLY A 23 19.26 7.25 -5.77
CA GLY A 23 20.52 6.51 -5.92
C GLY A 23 20.54 5.14 -5.25
N PHE A 24 19.39 4.62 -4.82
CA PHE A 24 19.26 3.31 -4.19
C PHE A 24 18.67 2.27 -5.15
N TYR A 25 18.68 1.00 -4.72
CA TYR A 25 18.11 -0.11 -5.47
C TYR A 25 16.86 -0.62 -4.75
N PRO A 26 15.67 -0.55 -5.37
CA PRO A 26 14.46 -1.12 -4.78
C PRO A 26 14.54 -2.64 -4.73
N LEU A 27 13.72 -3.26 -3.87
CA LEU A 27 13.57 -4.72 -3.87
C LEU A 27 13.06 -5.17 -5.25
N GLY A 28 13.66 -6.24 -5.79
CA GLY A 28 13.41 -6.67 -7.17
C GLY A 28 13.11 -8.17 -7.32
N SER A 29 13.01 -8.91 -6.22
CA SER A 29 12.72 -10.35 -6.25
C SER A 29 11.57 -10.70 -5.30
N MET A 30 10.78 -11.71 -5.66
CA MET A 30 9.70 -12.22 -4.78
C MET A 30 10.23 -12.64 -3.41
N LYS A 31 11.43 -13.22 -3.36
CA LYS A 31 12.09 -13.60 -2.11
C LYS A 31 12.34 -12.39 -1.22
N ASP A 32 12.75 -11.26 -1.79
CA ASP A 32 12.97 -10.04 -1.04
C ASP A 32 11.66 -9.43 -0.54
N PHE A 33 10.59 -9.45 -1.36
CA PHE A 33 9.28 -8.99 -0.93
C PHE A 33 8.75 -9.80 0.25
N VAL A 34 8.69 -11.14 0.14
CA VAL A 34 8.19 -12.01 1.22
C VAL A 34 8.98 -11.84 2.52
N ARG A 35 10.31 -11.66 2.42
CA ARG A 35 11.16 -11.47 3.60
C ARG A 35 10.91 -10.13 4.32
N ASN A 36 10.54 -9.08 3.59
CA ASN A 36 10.40 -7.73 4.13
C ASN A 36 8.93 -7.27 4.26
N ALA A 37 7.97 -8.08 3.82
CA ALA A 37 6.56 -7.75 3.89
C ALA A 37 6.09 -7.67 5.35
N THR A 38 5.20 -6.71 5.61
CA THR A 38 4.50 -6.57 6.90
C THR A 38 3.08 -7.11 6.86
N LEU A 39 2.62 -7.55 5.68
CA LEU A 39 1.32 -8.19 5.47
C LEU A 39 1.51 -9.71 5.45
N GLU A 40 0.50 -10.43 5.93
CA GLU A 40 0.48 -11.89 5.95
C GLU A 40 -0.29 -12.43 4.74
N GLU A 41 0.16 -13.56 4.18
CA GLU A 41 -0.55 -14.22 3.08
C GLU A 41 -1.65 -15.13 3.60
N ASP A 42 -2.86 -14.95 3.08
CA ASP A 42 -3.98 -15.85 3.34
C ASP A 42 -3.89 -17.15 2.50
N PRO A 43 -4.32 -18.30 3.05
CA PRO A 43 -4.32 -19.56 2.33
C PRO A 43 -5.26 -19.52 1.12
N SER A 44 -4.94 -20.29 0.08
CA SER A 44 -5.83 -20.42 -1.07
C SER A 44 -7.05 -21.27 -0.73
N MET A 45 -8.20 -20.63 -0.57
CA MET A 45 -9.49 -21.28 -0.32
C MET A 45 -10.64 -20.41 -0.86
N PRO A 46 -11.86 -20.96 -0.96
CA PRO A 46 -13.03 -20.15 -1.32
C PRO A 46 -13.29 -19.09 -0.25
N TYR A 47 -13.31 -17.83 -0.68
CA TYR A 47 -13.69 -16.68 0.15
C TYR A 47 -15.01 -16.09 -0.36
N ASP A 48 -15.89 -15.72 0.56
CA ASP A 48 -17.05 -14.91 0.22
C ASP A 48 -16.67 -13.44 0.06
N THR A 49 -17.55 -12.67 -0.58
CA THR A 49 -17.30 -11.26 -0.89
C THR A 49 -17.08 -10.39 0.35
N PHE A 50 -17.76 -10.68 1.48
CA PHE A 50 -17.58 -9.91 2.71
C PHE A 50 -16.22 -10.19 3.33
N THR A 51 -15.80 -11.46 3.34
CA THR A 51 -14.47 -11.83 3.82
C THR A 51 -13.37 -11.18 2.98
N VAL A 52 -13.46 -11.21 1.65
CA VAL A 52 -12.49 -10.53 0.77
C VAL A 52 -12.46 -9.02 1.04
N ALA A 53 -13.62 -8.37 1.14
CA ALA A 53 -13.70 -6.94 1.42
C ALA A 53 -13.08 -6.58 2.79
N TYR A 54 -13.27 -7.44 3.80
CA TYR A 54 -12.68 -7.27 5.12
C TYR A 54 -11.15 -7.39 5.08
N LEU A 55 -10.62 -8.44 4.46
CA LEU A 55 -9.17 -8.68 4.35
C LEU A 55 -8.48 -7.51 3.65
N VAL A 56 -9.00 -7.09 2.48
CA VAL A 56 -8.44 -5.96 1.72
C VAL A 56 -8.52 -4.65 2.51
N ALA A 57 -9.61 -4.38 3.22
CA ALA A 57 -9.72 -3.20 4.06
C ALA A 57 -8.69 -3.21 5.20
N ASN A 58 -8.48 -4.37 5.83
CA ASN A 58 -7.52 -4.54 6.90
C ASN A 58 -6.08 -4.34 6.42
N ASP A 59 -5.72 -4.90 5.27
CA ASP A 59 -4.39 -4.76 4.67
C ASP A 59 -4.10 -3.32 4.24
N PHE A 60 -5.08 -2.65 3.64
CA PHE A 60 -4.93 -1.26 3.25
C PHE A 60 -4.83 -0.34 4.47
N ALA A 61 -5.58 -0.63 5.54
CA ALA A 61 -5.45 0.11 6.80
C ALA A 61 -4.07 -0.13 7.45
N SER A 62 -3.53 -1.33 7.36
CA SER A 62 -2.19 -1.67 7.87
C SER A 62 -1.09 -0.95 7.09
N THR A 63 -1.18 -0.98 5.76
CA THR A 63 -0.30 -0.22 4.85
C THR A 63 -0.39 1.29 5.12
N THR A 64 -1.59 1.82 5.36
CA THR A 64 -1.80 3.24 5.69
C THR A 64 -1.06 3.63 6.97
N ARG A 65 -1.08 2.78 8.02
CA ARG A 65 -0.33 3.04 9.26
C ARG A 65 1.18 3.07 9.00
N CYS A 66 1.70 2.08 8.28
CA CYS A 66 3.11 2.04 7.88
C CYS A 66 3.53 3.29 7.10
N LEU A 67 2.75 3.72 6.11
CA LEU A 67 3.06 4.93 5.33
C LEU A 67 3.01 6.21 6.17
N ARG A 68 2.16 6.29 7.21
CA ARG A 68 2.15 7.45 8.11
C ARG A 68 3.43 7.54 8.94
N GLU A 69 3.93 6.40 9.43
CA GLU A 69 5.22 6.36 10.12
C GLU A 69 6.35 6.81 9.18
N VAL A 70 6.36 6.33 7.93
CA VAL A 70 7.33 6.78 6.92
C VAL A 70 7.18 8.29 6.64
N ASN A 71 5.95 8.79 6.56
CA ASN A 71 5.68 10.20 6.31
C ASN A 71 6.24 11.11 7.41
N GLU A 72 6.23 10.66 8.68
CA GLU A 72 6.84 11.42 9.78
C GLU A 72 8.34 11.64 9.52
N PHE A 73 9.08 10.59 9.15
CA PHE A 73 10.50 10.69 8.81
C PHE A 73 10.75 11.55 7.57
N VAL A 74 9.95 11.38 6.52
CA VAL A 74 10.16 12.11 5.26
C VAL A 74 9.87 13.61 5.45
N ARG A 75 8.90 13.98 6.29
CA ARG A 75 8.59 15.39 6.61
C ARG A 75 9.66 16.11 7.43
N GLU A 76 10.55 15.38 8.10
CA GLU A 76 11.74 15.95 8.73
C GLU A 76 12.82 16.33 7.71
N THR A 77 12.70 15.83 6.47
CA THR A 77 13.56 16.17 5.34
C THR A 77 12.96 17.30 4.49
N THR A 78 13.72 17.81 3.53
CA THR A 78 13.22 18.75 2.51
C THR A 78 12.85 18.06 1.19
N ASP A 79 12.58 16.75 1.22
CA ASP A 79 12.25 15.97 0.03
C ASP A 79 10.76 16.10 -0.35
N GLU A 80 10.42 17.21 -1.01
CA GLU A 80 9.04 17.51 -1.42
C GLU A 80 8.42 16.44 -2.30
N PHE A 81 9.22 15.78 -3.16
CA PHE A 81 8.69 14.74 -4.04
C PHE A 81 8.30 13.50 -3.24
N SER A 82 9.14 13.03 -2.32
CA SER A 82 8.76 11.88 -1.48
C SER A 82 7.55 12.20 -0.59
N ILE A 83 7.44 13.44 -0.08
CA ILE A 83 6.27 13.90 0.69
C ILE A 83 4.99 13.79 -0.16
N ASP A 84 5.01 14.35 -1.38
CA ASP A 84 3.85 14.31 -2.27
C ASP A 84 3.47 12.88 -2.68
N LEU A 85 4.48 12.05 -2.99
CA LEU A 85 4.28 10.65 -3.34
C LEU A 85 3.56 9.88 -2.21
N ILE A 86 4.00 10.05 -0.97
CA ILE A 86 3.39 9.40 0.19
C ILE A 86 1.97 9.94 0.42
N ALA A 87 1.77 11.26 0.28
CA ALA A 87 0.45 11.87 0.44
C ALA A 87 -0.58 11.30 -0.58
N ASN A 88 -0.17 11.14 -1.84
CA ASN A 88 -1.01 10.53 -2.87
C ASN A 88 -1.35 9.06 -2.57
N ALA A 89 -0.36 8.28 -2.13
CA ALA A 89 -0.58 6.88 -1.74
C ALA A 89 -1.52 6.75 -0.53
N LEU A 90 -1.37 7.61 0.49
CA LEU A 90 -2.27 7.66 1.65
C LEU A 90 -3.71 7.98 1.23
N ALA A 91 -3.91 8.98 0.38
CA ALA A 91 -5.23 9.36 -0.12
C ALA A 91 -5.92 8.20 -0.88
N PHE A 92 -5.15 7.46 -1.69
CA PHE A 92 -5.64 6.26 -2.37
C PHE A 92 -6.08 5.18 -1.36
N LEU A 93 -5.21 4.80 -0.43
CA LEU A 93 -5.49 3.73 0.53
C LEU A 93 -6.69 4.07 1.43
N GLU A 94 -6.72 5.28 1.99
CA GLU A 94 -7.78 5.74 2.88
C GLU A 94 -9.15 5.74 2.19
N LYS A 95 -9.21 6.14 0.91
CA LYS A 95 -10.43 6.07 0.10
C LYS A 95 -10.96 4.65 0.00
N PHE A 96 -10.10 3.67 -0.24
CA PHE A 96 -10.50 2.27 -0.34
C PHE A 96 -10.86 1.67 1.02
N VAL A 97 -10.12 2.00 2.08
CA VAL A 97 -10.48 1.60 3.46
C VAL A 97 -11.88 2.10 3.81
N TRP A 98 -12.18 3.38 3.53
CA TRP A 98 -13.52 3.93 3.74
C TRP A 98 -14.58 3.20 2.91
N PHE A 99 -14.32 2.97 1.62
CA PHE A 99 -15.26 2.30 0.72
C PHE A 99 -15.61 0.90 1.22
N PHE A 100 -14.61 0.07 1.54
CA PHE A 100 -14.85 -1.29 2.02
C PHE A 100 -15.49 -1.30 3.42
N THR A 101 -15.09 -0.39 4.32
CA THR A 101 -15.73 -0.25 5.63
C THR A 101 -17.21 0.12 5.51
N ALA A 102 -17.56 1.00 4.56
CA ALA A 102 -18.95 1.36 4.29
C ALA A 102 -19.73 0.19 3.66
N TYR A 103 -19.10 -0.57 2.77
CA TYR A 103 -19.68 -1.76 2.15
C TYR A 103 -19.99 -2.86 3.18
N LEU A 104 -19.08 -3.11 4.14
CA LEU A 104 -19.23 -4.12 5.19
C LEU A 104 -20.27 -3.78 6.27
N LYS A 105 -20.71 -2.52 6.35
CA LYS A 105 -21.75 -2.07 7.28
C LYS A 105 -23.17 -2.28 6.74
N LYS A 106 -23.32 -2.71 5.50
CA LYS A 106 -24.60 -3.09 4.91
C LYS A 106 -24.97 -4.52 5.31
#